data_AF-A0AAF0WPE7-F1
#
_entry.id   AF-A0AAF0WPE7-F1
#
_cell.length_a   1.000
_cell.length_b   1.000
_cell.length_c   1.000
_cell.angle_alpha   90.00
_cell.angle_beta   90.00
_cell.angle_gamma   90.00
#
_symmetry.space_group_name_H-M   'P 1'
#
loop_
_entity.id
_entity.type
_entity.pdbx_description
1 polymer ?
#
loop_
_entity_poly.entity_id
_entity_poly.type
_entity_poly.pdbx_seq_one_letter_code
_entity_poly.pdbx_strand_id
1 'polypeptide(L)'
;MGDSSHSPACYAVLQSWVSTKFMTGCVVLFPVAVTFFVTWWFIQFFDGFFSPIYERLGVEIFGLGFITSLVFIFFIGIFASSWMGSTVFWLGEWFIKRMPFINNIYSASKQISAAISPDQNTTAFKEVAIIRHPRLGEYAFGFITSTVVLQKENGDEELCSVFVPTNHLYIGDVFLVNSAEIIRPNLSIREGIEIIVSVGMSMPQVISPLERVRRQNDRIPPNGMI
;
A
#
# COMPACT_ATOMS: atom_id res chain seq x y z
N MET A 1 -33.82 19.88 57.09
CA MET A 1 -32.39 20.14 56.86
C MET A 1 -31.68 18.78 56.81
N GLY A 2 -31.03 18.31 55.76
CA GLY A 2 -30.63 18.88 54.49
C GLY A 2 -29.52 17.98 53.93
N ASP A 3 -29.80 17.36 52.78
CA ASP A 3 -28.92 16.73 51.78
C ASP A 3 -27.72 15.88 52.19
N SER A 4 -27.88 14.56 52.02
CA SER A 4 -26.81 13.56 52.01
C SER A 4 -26.90 12.62 50.80
N SER A 5 -26.95 13.16 49.56
CA SER A 5 -27.03 12.33 48.34
C SER A 5 -26.07 12.70 47.19
N HIS A 6 -25.09 13.59 47.39
CA HIS A 6 -24.29 14.14 46.27
C HIS A 6 -22.94 13.45 45.98
N SER A 7 -22.47 12.53 46.82
CA SER A 7 -21.09 12.01 46.71
C SER A 7 -20.83 10.95 45.61
N PRO A 8 -21.69 9.95 45.34
CA PRO A 8 -21.30 8.85 44.43
C PRO A 8 -21.24 9.28 42.94
N ALA A 9 -22.05 10.25 42.54
CA ALA A 9 -22.07 10.75 41.16
C ALA A 9 -20.81 11.55 40.79
N CYS A 10 -20.25 12.32 41.74
CA CYS A 10 -19.07 13.15 41.49
C CYS A 10 -17.81 12.30 41.27
N TYR A 11 -17.63 11.22 42.03
CA TYR A 11 -16.50 10.29 41.84
C TYR A 11 -16.58 9.54 40.51
N ALA A 12 -17.77 9.12 40.08
CA ALA A 12 -17.95 8.47 38.79
C ALA A 12 -17.62 9.41 37.61
N VAL A 13 -18.00 10.68 37.70
CA VAL A 13 -17.69 11.70 36.68
C VAL A 13 -16.20 12.03 36.66
N LEU A 14 -15.56 12.18 37.82
CA LEU A 14 -14.11 12.42 37.94
C LEU A 14 -13.29 11.24 37.40
N GLN A 15 -13.66 10.01 37.76
CA GLN A 15 -13.01 8.80 37.27
C GLN A 15 -13.17 8.64 35.75
N SER A 16 -14.36 8.92 35.22
CA SER A 16 -14.61 8.92 33.77
C SER A 16 -13.83 10.01 33.04
N TRP A 17 -13.65 11.18 33.66
CA TRP A 17 -12.88 12.27 33.07
C TRP A 17 -11.38 11.95 33.03
N VAL A 18 -10.83 11.43 34.14
CA VAL A 18 -9.42 11.01 34.23
C VAL A 18 -9.13 9.84 33.26
N SER A 19 -9.99 8.82 33.21
CA SER A 19 -9.80 7.69 32.31
C SER A 19 -9.87 8.11 30.83
N THR A 20 -10.79 9.00 30.47
CA THR A 20 -10.89 9.54 29.10
C THR A 20 -9.63 10.31 28.71
N LYS A 21 -9.11 11.17 29.59
CA LYS A 21 -7.89 11.94 29.33
C LYS A 21 -6.64 11.06 29.28
N PHE A 22 -6.54 10.05 30.14
CA PHE A 22 -5.47 9.06 30.10
C PHE A 22 -5.51 8.25 28.80
N MET A 23 -6.70 7.78 28.39
CA MET A 23 -6.88 7.02 27.16
C MET A 23 -6.56 7.85 25.91
N THR A 24 -6.96 9.12 25.87
CA THR A 24 -6.53 10.05 24.81
C THR A 24 -5.01 10.22 24.80
N GLY A 25 -4.38 10.38 25.97
CA GLY A 25 -2.92 10.47 26.08
C GLY A 25 -2.21 9.22 25.57
N CYS A 26 -2.71 8.03 25.92
CA CYS A 26 -2.21 6.76 25.41
C CYS A 26 -2.35 6.65 23.89
N VAL A 27 -3.51 7.00 23.32
CA VAL A 27 -3.75 6.93 21.87
C VAL A 27 -2.83 7.89 21.11
N VAL A 28 -2.57 9.09 21.64
CA VAL A 28 -1.66 10.07 21.02
C VAL A 28 -0.20 9.61 21.12
N LEU A 29 0.21 9.03 22.25
CA LEU A 29 1.58 8.54 22.45
C LEU A 29 1.84 7.20 21.78
N PHE A 30 0.80 6.40 21.51
CA PHE A 30 0.93 5.06 20.96
C PHE A 30 1.72 5.03 19.64
N PRO A 31 1.42 5.86 18.61
CA PRO A 31 2.20 5.89 17.38
C PRO A 31 3.68 6.25 17.61
N VAL A 32 3.96 7.19 18.50
CA VAL A 32 5.33 7.63 18.82
C VAL A 32 6.10 6.51 19.51
N ALA A 33 5.48 5.87 20.50
CA ALA A 33 6.06 4.75 21.23
C ALA A 33 6.34 3.55 20.32
N VAL A 34 5.39 3.20 19.44
CA VAL A 34 5.57 2.13 18.45
C VAL A 34 6.72 2.46 17.49
N THR A 35 6.78 3.68 16.97
CA THR A 35 7.85 4.10 16.06
C THR A 35 9.22 4.01 16.74
N PHE A 36 9.33 4.50 17.98
CA PHE A 36 10.56 4.41 18.76
C PHE A 36 10.94 2.96 19.04
N PHE A 37 9.99 2.13 19.45
CA PHE A 37 10.21 0.71 19.73
C PHE A 37 10.71 -0.05 18.51
N VAL A 38 10.06 0.11 17.36
CA VAL A 38 10.46 -0.55 16.10
C VAL A 38 11.84 -0.08 15.66
N THR A 39 12.11 1.22 15.72
CA THR A 39 13.41 1.79 15.35
C THR A 39 14.52 1.27 16.26
N TRP A 40 14.29 1.28 17.58
CA TRP A 40 15.23 0.76 18.56
C TRP A 40 15.51 -0.72 18.35
N TRP A 41 14.45 -1.53 18.19
CA TRP A 41 14.56 -2.96 17.93
C TRP A 41 15.36 -3.25 16.65
N PHE A 42 15.10 -2.50 15.58
CA PHE A 42 15.80 -2.62 14.31
C PHE A 42 17.30 -2.32 14.44
N ILE A 43 17.66 -1.23 15.12
CA ILE A 43 19.06 -0.86 15.34
C ILE A 43 19.77 -1.95 16.15
N GLN A 44 19.15 -2.43 17.25
CA GLN A 44 19.72 -3.49 18.09
C GLN A 44 19.91 -4.82 17.32
N PHE A 45 18.98 -5.16 16.42
CA PHE A 45 19.12 -6.34 15.57
C PHE A 45 20.35 -6.24 14.65
N PHE A 46 20.55 -5.09 14.00
CA PHE A 46 21.70 -4.85 13.14
C PHE A 46 23.01 -4.74 13.93
N ASP A 47 23.00 -4.03 15.05
CA ASP A 47 24.15 -3.94 15.95
C ASP A 47 24.57 -5.33 16.44
N GLY A 48 23.62 -6.19 16.80
CA GLY A 48 23.91 -7.57 17.19
C GLY A 48 24.47 -8.42 16.03
N PHE A 49 23.95 -8.26 14.81
CA PHE A 49 24.41 -9.00 13.64
C PHE A 49 25.85 -8.60 13.23
N PHE A 50 26.19 -7.31 13.34
CA PHE A 50 27.48 -6.76 12.93
C PHE A 50 28.47 -6.52 14.09
N SER A 51 28.05 -6.72 15.34
CA SER A 51 28.90 -6.68 16.55
C SER A 51 30.29 -7.32 16.37
N PRO A 52 30.43 -8.56 15.85
CA PRO A 52 31.75 -9.19 15.70
C PRO A 52 32.67 -8.45 14.69
N ILE A 53 32.10 -7.67 13.77
CA ILE A 53 32.85 -6.86 12.81
C ILE A 53 33.27 -5.53 13.46
N TYR A 54 32.39 -4.93 14.28
CA TYR A 54 32.69 -3.68 14.99
C TYR A 54 33.77 -3.85 16.05
N GLU A 55 33.72 -4.94 16.81
CA GLU A 55 34.74 -5.28 17.81
C GLU A 55 36.12 -5.43 17.16
N ARG A 56 36.19 -5.99 15.96
CA ARG A 56 37.43 -6.13 15.19
C ARG A 56 37.96 -4.81 14.64
N LEU A 57 37.06 -3.87 14.35
CA LEU A 57 37.40 -2.53 13.85
C LEU A 57 37.64 -1.51 14.97
N GLY A 58 37.31 -1.85 16.23
CA GLY A 58 37.47 -0.98 17.39
C GLY A 58 36.54 0.24 17.39
N VAL A 59 35.36 0.14 16.75
CA VAL A 59 34.43 1.25 16.59
C VAL A 59 33.17 1.01 17.43
N GLU A 60 33.04 1.74 18.53
CA GLU A 60 31.82 1.81 19.34
C GLU A 60 31.22 3.22 19.25
N ILE A 61 30.42 3.45 18.22
CA ILE A 61 29.72 4.72 18.03
C ILE A 61 28.22 4.47 18.20
N PHE A 62 27.57 5.29 19.03
CA PHE A 62 26.11 5.27 19.17
C PHE A 62 25.45 5.57 17.81
N GLY A 63 24.64 4.64 17.30
CA GLY A 63 23.97 4.75 16.00
C GLY A 63 24.69 4.09 14.81
N LEU A 64 25.78 3.35 15.05
CA LEU A 64 26.50 2.62 14.01
C LEU A 64 25.63 1.57 13.32
N GLY A 65 24.74 0.89 14.05
CA GLY A 65 23.77 -0.06 13.51
C GLY A 65 22.83 0.55 12.48
N PHE A 66 22.43 1.81 12.67
CA PHE A 66 21.61 2.52 11.68
C PHE A 66 22.38 2.75 10.37
N ILE A 67 23.60 3.30 10.45
CA ILE A 67 24.42 3.58 9.26
C ILE A 67 24.75 2.28 8.51
N THR A 68 25.17 1.26 9.23
CA THR A 68 25.57 -0.02 8.66
C THR A 68 24.39 -0.78 8.08
N SER A 69 23.19 -0.69 8.66
CA SER A 69 21.96 -1.22 8.05
C SER A 69 21.68 -0.57 6.70
N LEU A 70 21.86 0.75 6.59
CA LEU A 70 21.63 1.50 5.36
C LEU A 70 22.61 1.08 4.25
N VAL A 71 23.88 0.96 4.62
CA VAL A 71 24.96 0.46 3.75
C VAL A 71 24.70 -0.99 3.33
N PHE A 72 24.29 -1.85 4.26
CA PHE A 72 23.99 -3.25 3.99
C PHE A 72 22.81 -3.42 3.03
N ILE A 73 21.71 -2.70 3.25
CA ILE A 73 20.54 -2.71 2.36
C ILE A 73 20.94 -2.22 0.96
N PHE A 74 21.76 -1.17 0.88
CA PHE A 74 22.28 -0.66 -0.39
C PHE A 74 23.11 -1.73 -1.13
N PHE A 75 24.03 -2.41 -0.44
CA PHE A 75 24.80 -3.50 -1.03
C PHE A 75 23.95 -4.69 -1.45
N ILE A 76 22.93 -5.06 -0.67
CA ILE A 76 21.96 -6.09 -1.07
C ILE A 76 21.26 -5.66 -2.37
N GLY A 77 20.86 -4.39 -2.49
CA GLY A 77 20.21 -3.88 -3.71
C GLY A 77 21.10 -3.98 -4.94
N ILE A 78 22.37 -3.59 -4.82
CA ILE A 78 23.37 -3.75 -5.89
C ILE A 78 23.57 -5.22 -6.23
N PHE A 79 23.72 -6.07 -5.21
CA PHE A 79 23.93 -7.50 -5.41
C PHE A 79 22.73 -8.15 -6.10
N ALA A 80 21.51 -7.84 -5.66
CA ALA A 80 20.27 -8.33 -6.26
C ALA A 80 20.09 -7.89 -7.73
N SER A 81 20.59 -6.70 -8.09
CA SER A 81 20.56 -6.20 -9.47
C SER A 81 21.62 -6.83 -10.38
N SER A 82 22.61 -7.51 -9.81
CA SER A 82 23.64 -8.22 -10.56
C SER A 82 23.15 -9.60 -11.03
N TRP A 83 23.70 -10.08 -12.14
CA TRP A 83 23.36 -11.41 -12.69
C TRP A 83 23.54 -12.53 -11.65
N MET A 84 24.64 -12.48 -10.91
CA MET A 84 24.94 -13.46 -9.87
C MET A 84 23.94 -13.43 -8.71
N GLY A 85 23.51 -12.23 -8.29
CA GLY A 85 22.49 -12.10 -7.25
C GLY A 85 21.14 -12.61 -7.72
N SER A 86 20.72 -12.27 -8.93
CA SER A 86 19.46 -12.77 -9.52
C SER A 86 19.39 -14.31 -9.51
N THR A 87 20.49 -15.00 -9.84
CA THR A 87 20.56 -16.46 -9.77
C THR A 87 20.47 -17.01 -8.34
N VAL A 88 21.18 -16.40 -7.38
CA VAL A 88 21.15 -16.83 -5.97
C VAL A 88 19.76 -16.61 -5.35
N PHE A 89 19.14 -15.46 -5.61
CA PHE A 89 17.79 -15.15 -5.15
C PHE A 89 16.75 -16.10 -5.75
N TRP A 90 16.87 -16.43 -7.04
CA TRP A 90 15.98 -17.40 -7.69
C TRP A 90 16.07 -18.79 -7.04
N LEU A 91 17.29 -19.26 -6.75
CA LEU A 91 17.50 -20.55 -6.11
C LEU A 91 16.95 -20.57 -4.67
N GLY A 92 17.15 -19.50 -3.91
CA GLY A 92 16.60 -19.36 -2.56
C GLY A 92 15.07 -19.33 -2.57
N GLU A 93 14.47 -18.60 -3.51
CA GLU A 93 13.02 -18.56 -3.69
C GLU A 93 12.46 -19.93 -4.07
N TRP A 94 13.14 -20.67 -4.94
CA TRP A 94 12.75 -22.04 -5.28
C TRP A 94 12.71 -22.95 -4.04
N PHE A 95 13.70 -22.82 -3.16
CA PHE A 95 13.75 -23.58 -1.91
C PHE A 95 12.60 -23.21 -0.96
N ILE A 96 12.34 -21.91 -0.78
CA ILE A 96 11.24 -21.41 0.07
C ILE A 96 9.88 -21.87 -0.45
N LYS A 97 9.66 -21.85 -1.77
CA LYS A 97 8.41 -22.31 -2.41
C LYS A 97 8.15 -23.80 -2.22
N ARG A 98 9.19 -24.59 -1.94
CA ARG A 98 9.06 -26.04 -1.66
C ARG A 98 8.48 -26.31 -0.27
N MET A 99 8.50 -25.34 0.64
CA MET A 99 8.01 -25.50 2.01
C MET A 99 6.51 -25.16 2.13
N PRO A 100 5.64 -26.13 2.46
CA PRO A 100 4.18 -26.02 2.31
C PRO A 100 3.50 -24.96 3.19
N PHE A 101 4.18 -24.42 4.21
CA PHE A 101 3.65 -23.32 5.05
C PHE A 101 4.32 -21.97 4.76
N ILE A 102 5.64 -21.98 4.57
CA ILE A 102 6.43 -20.75 4.39
C ILE A 102 6.17 -20.15 3.01
N ASN A 103 5.89 -20.97 1.99
CA ASN A 103 5.58 -20.51 0.65
C ASN A 103 4.40 -19.51 0.64
N ASN A 104 3.33 -19.78 1.38
CA ASN A 104 2.15 -18.91 1.40
C ASN A 104 2.48 -17.53 1.99
N ILE A 105 3.22 -17.51 3.11
CA ILE A 105 3.65 -16.27 3.77
C ILE A 105 4.62 -15.48 2.88
N TYR A 106 5.64 -16.16 2.34
CA TYR A 106 6.63 -15.54 1.46
C TYR A 106 5.99 -14.99 0.18
N SER A 107 5.08 -15.75 -0.44
CA SER A 107 4.38 -15.33 -1.65
C SER A 107 3.46 -14.14 -1.41
N ALA A 108 2.75 -14.10 -0.27
CA ALA A 108 1.95 -12.95 0.13
C ALA A 108 2.82 -11.70 0.33
N SER A 109 3.92 -11.83 1.07
CA SER A 109 4.88 -10.73 1.27
C SER A 109 5.45 -10.23 -0.05
N LYS A 110 5.83 -11.14 -0.96
CA LYS A 110 6.39 -10.79 -2.27
C LYS A 110 5.37 -10.05 -3.16
N GLN A 111 4.10 -10.43 -3.11
CA GLN A 111 3.03 -9.72 -3.82
C GLN A 111 2.90 -8.27 -3.33
N ILE A 112 2.94 -8.06 -2.01
CA ILE A 112 2.89 -6.72 -1.42
C ILE A 112 4.12 -5.91 -1.85
N SER A 113 5.32 -6.49 -1.78
CA SER A 113 6.56 -5.85 -2.23
C SER A 113 6.54 -5.51 -3.73
N ALA A 114 5.96 -6.37 -4.57
CA ALA A 114 5.82 -6.09 -6.00
C ALA A 114 4.83 -4.95 -6.29
N ALA A 115 3.78 -4.81 -5.48
CA ALA A 115 2.80 -3.72 -5.62
C ALA A 115 3.38 -2.33 -5.28
N ILE A 116 4.41 -2.26 -4.44
CA ILE A 116 5.07 -1.00 -4.04
C ILE A 116 6.32 -0.66 -4.88
N SER A 117 6.73 -1.54 -5.80
CA SER A 117 7.95 -1.32 -6.59
C SER A 117 7.79 -0.11 -7.54
N PRO A 118 8.77 0.81 -7.61
CA PRO A 118 8.70 2.00 -8.48
C PRO A 118 8.70 1.70 -9.98
N ASP A 119 9.06 0.49 -10.38
CA ASP A 119 9.26 0.14 -11.79
C ASP A 119 7.92 -0.15 -12.49
N GLN A 120 7.47 0.81 -13.30
CA GLN A 120 6.09 1.00 -13.80
C GLN A 120 5.56 -0.04 -14.80
N ASN A 121 6.18 -1.22 -14.95
CA ASN A 121 5.76 -2.20 -15.97
C ASN A 121 5.26 -3.55 -15.43
N THR A 122 5.35 -3.78 -14.10
CA THR A 122 4.93 -5.05 -13.48
C THR A 122 4.15 -4.83 -12.18
N THR A 123 3.40 -3.74 -12.07
CA THR A 123 2.55 -3.52 -10.90
C THR A 123 1.25 -4.33 -11.01
N ALA A 124 0.85 -4.98 -9.91
CA ALA A 124 -0.48 -5.55 -9.77
C ALA A 124 -1.60 -4.48 -9.85
N PHE A 125 -1.25 -3.20 -9.68
CA PHE A 125 -2.12 -2.03 -9.79
C PHE A 125 -1.43 -0.97 -10.68
N LYS A 126 -1.98 -0.71 -11.85
CA LYS A 126 -1.44 0.23 -12.84
C LYS A 126 -1.86 1.67 -12.54
N GLU A 127 -3.14 1.86 -12.21
CA GLU A 127 -3.74 3.18 -12.05
C GLU A 127 -4.90 3.13 -11.05
N VAL A 128 -5.24 4.27 -10.47
CA VAL A 128 -6.49 4.45 -9.71
C VAL A 128 -7.65 4.55 -10.69
N ALA A 129 -8.79 3.97 -10.34
CA ALA A 129 -10.01 4.02 -11.14
C ALA A 129 -11.23 4.31 -10.27
N ILE A 130 -12.15 5.07 -10.85
CA ILE A 130 -13.51 5.25 -10.34
C ILE A 130 -14.46 4.66 -11.37
N ILE A 131 -15.27 3.69 -10.95
CA ILE A 131 -16.26 3.03 -11.79
C ILE A 131 -17.65 3.29 -11.25
N ARG A 132 -18.67 3.17 -12.10
CA ARG A 132 -20.06 3.18 -11.63
C ARG A 132 -20.36 1.88 -10.87
N HIS A 133 -20.93 1.99 -9.68
CA HIS A 133 -21.40 0.85 -8.87
C HIS A 133 -22.93 0.77 -8.99
N PRO A 134 -23.62 -0.38 -8.74
CA PRO A 134 -24.80 -0.81 -9.49
C PRO A 134 -26.00 0.13 -9.43
N ARG A 135 -26.06 1.09 -8.49
CA ARG A 135 -27.09 2.12 -8.45
C ARG A 135 -26.66 3.37 -9.21
N LEU A 136 -27.60 3.97 -9.93
CA LEU A 136 -27.38 5.26 -10.59
C LEU A 136 -26.96 6.34 -9.58
N GLY A 137 -25.83 6.99 -9.85
CA GLY A 137 -25.23 7.97 -8.94
C GLY A 137 -24.27 7.40 -7.91
N GLU A 138 -24.09 6.07 -7.87
CA GLU A 138 -23.13 5.38 -7.02
C GLU A 138 -21.83 5.12 -7.78
N TYR A 139 -20.70 5.38 -7.11
CA TYR A 139 -19.37 5.18 -7.66
C TYR A 139 -18.53 4.35 -6.71
N ALA A 140 -17.79 3.40 -7.27
CA ALA A 140 -16.80 2.61 -6.54
C ALA A 140 -15.40 3.11 -6.87
N PHE A 141 -14.58 3.20 -5.83
CA PHE A 141 -13.16 3.52 -5.92
C PHE A 141 -12.36 2.22 -5.96
N GLY A 142 -11.41 2.11 -6.88
CA GLY A 142 -10.62 0.91 -7.06
C GLY A 142 -9.34 1.18 -7.84
N PHE A 143 -8.72 0.09 -8.30
CA PHE A 143 -7.48 0.13 -9.06
C PHE A 143 -7.57 -0.71 -10.32
N ILE A 144 -7.07 -0.18 -11.43
CA ILE A 144 -6.88 -0.93 -12.66
C ILE A 144 -5.71 -1.88 -12.44
N THR A 145 -5.97 -3.18 -12.52
CA THR A 145 -4.96 -4.24 -12.32
C THR A 145 -4.39 -4.72 -13.64
N SER A 146 -5.24 -4.90 -14.65
CA SER A 146 -4.87 -5.38 -15.98
C SER A 146 -5.84 -4.89 -17.04
N THR A 147 -5.43 -5.04 -18.30
CA THR A 147 -6.29 -4.84 -19.47
C THR A 147 -6.47 -6.19 -20.14
N VAL A 148 -7.70 -6.56 -20.46
CA VAL A 148 -8.06 -7.83 -21.09
C VAL A 148 -8.88 -7.54 -22.34
N VAL A 149 -8.62 -8.29 -23.40
CA VAL A 149 -9.43 -8.22 -24.63
C VAL A 149 -10.41 -9.38 -24.60
N LEU A 150 -11.70 -9.06 -24.51
CA LEU A 150 -12.77 -10.03 -24.57
C LEU A 150 -13.12 -10.27 -26.04
N GLN A 151 -12.73 -11.43 -26.56
CA GLN A 151 -13.09 -11.82 -27.92
C GLN A 151 -14.57 -12.18 -27.98
N LYS A 152 -15.31 -11.49 -28.85
CA LYS A 152 -16.71 -11.78 -29.16
C LYS A 152 -16.85 -12.04 -30.65
N GLU A 153 -17.86 -12.81 -31.04
CA GLU A 153 -18.16 -13.08 -32.46
C GLU A 153 -18.37 -11.80 -33.29
N ASN A 154 -18.81 -10.70 -32.65
CA ASN A 154 -19.08 -9.41 -33.28
C ASN A 154 -17.95 -8.37 -33.10
N GLY A 155 -16.77 -8.79 -32.67
CA GLY A 155 -15.59 -7.92 -32.50
C GLY A 155 -15.02 -7.93 -31.09
N ASP A 156 -13.71 -7.71 -31.02
CA ASP A 156 -12.95 -7.69 -29.79
C ASP A 156 -13.28 -6.45 -28.94
N GLU A 157 -13.54 -6.66 -27.65
CA GLU A 157 -13.81 -5.57 -26.70
C GLU A 157 -12.66 -5.43 -25.69
N GLU A 158 -12.05 -4.25 -25.64
CA GLU A 158 -10.99 -3.95 -24.66
C GLU A 158 -11.61 -3.55 -23.32
N LEU A 159 -11.45 -4.42 -22.32
CA LEU A 159 -11.93 -4.23 -20.95
C LEU A 159 -10.75 -4.03 -20.01
N CYS A 160 -10.95 -3.23 -18.96
CA CYS A 160 -10.01 -3.12 -17.87
C CYS A 160 -10.54 -3.89 -16.66
N SER A 161 -9.64 -4.65 -16.02
CA SER A 161 -9.89 -5.34 -14.75
C SER A 161 -9.69 -4.35 -13.61
N VAL A 162 -10.78 -3.94 -12.97
CA VAL A 162 -10.79 -3.01 -11.84
C VAL A 162 -11.03 -3.78 -10.55
N PHE A 163 -10.04 -3.76 -9.66
CA PHE A 163 -10.17 -4.28 -8.31
C PHE A 163 -10.76 -3.21 -7.39
N VAL A 164 -11.90 -3.51 -6.77
CA VAL A 164 -12.58 -2.67 -5.79
C VAL A 164 -12.41 -3.32 -4.42
N PRO A 165 -11.60 -2.73 -3.51
CA PRO A 165 -11.39 -3.30 -2.20
C PRO A 165 -12.65 -3.17 -1.35
N THR A 166 -13.04 -4.27 -0.70
CA THR A 166 -14.19 -4.33 0.21
C THR A 166 -13.70 -4.38 1.66
N ASN A 167 -14.52 -3.87 2.59
CA ASN A 167 -14.22 -3.82 4.03
C ASN A 167 -14.00 -5.21 4.67
N HIS A 168 -14.36 -6.29 3.98
CA HIS A 168 -14.07 -7.64 4.43
C HIS A 168 -12.61 -7.98 4.14
N LEU A 169 -11.83 -8.16 5.21
CA LEU A 169 -10.46 -8.68 5.18
C LEU A 169 -10.34 -9.79 4.12
N TYR A 170 -9.65 -9.47 3.02
CA TYR A 170 -9.11 -10.36 1.98
C TYR A 170 -9.83 -10.56 0.64
N ILE A 171 -11.07 -10.11 0.41
CA ILE A 171 -11.68 -10.26 -0.94
C ILE A 171 -12.41 -8.97 -1.32
N GLY A 172 -11.73 -8.15 -2.11
CA GLY A 172 -12.39 -7.12 -2.91
C GLY A 172 -13.01 -7.73 -4.17
N ASP A 173 -13.93 -7.00 -4.78
CA ASP A 173 -14.56 -7.40 -6.02
C ASP A 173 -13.66 -7.07 -7.22
N VAL A 174 -13.73 -7.89 -8.27
CA VAL A 174 -13.07 -7.62 -9.55
C VAL A 174 -14.13 -7.38 -10.61
N PHE A 175 -14.15 -6.19 -11.19
CA PHE A 175 -15.05 -5.80 -12.26
C PHE A 175 -14.29 -5.67 -13.57
N LEU A 176 -14.83 -6.28 -14.64
CA LEU A 176 -14.38 -6.01 -16.00
C LEU A 176 -15.22 -4.87 -16.56
N VAL A 177 -14.61 -3.71 -16.79
CA VAL A 177 -15.31 -2.49 -17.20
C VAL A 177 -14.69 -1.97 -18.48
N ASN A 178 -15.52 -1.49 -19.41
CA ASN A 178 -15.04 -0.88 -20.64
C ASN A 178 -14.15 0.34 -20.31
N SER A 179 -12.97 0.42 -20.93
CA SER A 179 -12.01 1.51 -20.67
C SER A 179 -12.60 2.91 -20.88
N ALA A 180 -13.60 3.03 -21.76
CA ALA A 180 -14.29 4.29 -22.02
C ALA A 180 -15.18 4.77 -20.86
N GLU A 181 -15.66 3.86 -20.01
CA GLU A 181 -16.56 4.14 -18.88
C GLU A 181 -15.82 4.38 -17.56
N ILE A 182 -14.52 4.11 -17.54
CA ILE A 182 -13.68 4.29 -16.35
C ILE A 182 -13.27 5.76 -16.21
N ILE A 183 -13.53 6.33 -15.04
CA ILE A 183 -13.05 7.65 -14.67
C ILE A 183 -11.68 7.45 -14.02
N ARG A 184 -10.63 7.98 -14.65
CA ARG A 184 -9.25 7.92 -14.15
C ARG A 184 -8.96 9.21 -13.38
N PRO A 185 -8.93 9.22 -12.04
CA PRO A 185 -8.63 10.43 -11.28
C PRO A 185 -7.15 10.79 -11.37
N ASN A 186 -6.82 12.07 -11.19
CA ASN A 186 -5.45 12.54 -11.01
C ASN A 186 -4.95 12.24 -9.58
N LEU A 187 -4.85 10.96 -9.25
CA LEU A 187 -4.35 10.44 -7.98
C LEU A 187 -3.26 9.41 -8.24
N SER A 188 -2.20 9.48 -7.45
CA SER A 188 -1.19 8.44 -7.41
C SER A 188 -1.74 7.16 -6.76
N ILE A 189 -1.12 6.02 -7.08
CA ILE A 189 -1.45 4.73 -6.45
C ILE A 189 -1.30 4.82 -4.92
N ARG A 190 -0.29 5.55 -4.44
CA ARG A 190 -0.03 5.77 -3.01
C ARG A 190 -1.19 6.47 -2.32
N GLU A 191 -1.69 7.56 -2.91
CA GLU A 191 -2.86 8.28 -2.39
C GLU A 191 -4.10 7.38 -2.41
N GLY A 192 -4.27 6.57 -3.46
CA GLY A 192 -5.36 5.60 -3.51
C GLY A 192 -5.30 4.57 -2.38
N ILE A 193 -4.11 4.01 -2.09
CA ILE A 193 -3.92 3.08 -0.96
C ILE A 193 -4.22 3.77 0.37
N GLU A 194 -3.77 5.01 0.55
CA GLU A 194 -4.05 5.79 1.76
C GLU A 194 -5.55 6.00 1.99
N ILE A 195 -6.31 6.31 0.93
CA ILE A 195 -7.78 6.43 1.00
C ILE A 195 -8.41 5.12 1.48
N ILE A 196 -7.97 3.97 0.98
CA ILE A 196 -8.55 2.67 1.35
C ILE A 196 -8.17 2.27 2.78
N VAL A 197 -6.90 2.43 3.16
CA VAL A 197 -6.40 2.12 4.50
C VAL A 197 -7.05 3.02 5.56
N SER A 198 -7.33 4.27 5.21
CA SER A 198 -8.08 5.22 6.06
C SER A 198 -9.60 5.01 6.01
N VAL A 199 -10.09 3.98 5.31
CA VAL A 199 -11.54 3.68 5.16
C VAL A 199 -12.31 4.89 4.62
N GLY A 200 -11.70 5.59 3.67
CA GLY A 200 -12.27 6.76 3.00
C GLY A 200 -12.06 8.10 3.72
N MET A 201 -11.47 8.12 4.93
CA MET A 201 -11.28 9.37 5.68
C MET A 201 -10.29 10.34 5.01
N SER A 202 -9.32 9.82 4.25
CA SER A 202 -8.36 10.65 3.50
C SER A 202 -8.85 11.06 2.10
N MET A 203 -10.16 10.94 1.79
CA MET A 203 -10.68 11.30 0.47
C MET A 203 -10.54 12.82 0.20
N PRO A 204 -9.93 13.24 -0.92
CA PRO A 204 -9.81 14.65 -1.27
C PRO A 204 -11.18 15.25 -1.57
N GLN A 205 -11.32 16.56 -1.31
CA GLN A 205 -12.57 17.29 -1.52
C GLN A 205 -12.94 17.45 -2.99
N VAL A 206 -11.95 17.41 -3.88
CA VAL A 206 -12.13 17.54 -5.34
C VAL A 206 -11.28 16.48 -6.03
N ILE A 207 -11.90 15.69 -6.89
CA ILE A 207 -11.23 14.71 -7.75
C ILE A 207 -11.37 15.19 -9.19
N SER A 208 -10.26 15.60 -9.81
CA SER A 208 -10.21 15.91 -11.23
C SER A 208 -9.86 14.65 -12.03
N PRO A 209 -10.51 14.40 -13.18
CA PRO A 209 -10.07 13.37 -14.11
C PRO A 209 -8.66 13.71 -14.62
N LEU A 210 -7.79 12.70 -14.75
CA LEU A 210 -6.56 12.83 -15.50
C LEU A 210 -6.94 13.24 -16.92
N GLU A 211 -6.44 14.39 -17.39
CA GLU A 211 -6.71 14.91 -18.72
C GLU A 211 -6.50 13.78 -19.73
N ARG A 212 -7.57 13.34 -20.40
CA ARG A 212 -7.49 12.26 -21.39
C ARG A 212 -6.53 12.76 -22.46
N VAL A 213 -5.30 12.24 -22.51
CA VAL A 213 -4.37 12.48 -23.62
C VAL A 213 -5.14 12.07 -24.86
N ARG A 214 -5.69 13.06 -25.55
CA ARG A 214 -6.49 12.90 -26.75
C ARG A 214 -5.58 12.19 -27.72
N ARG A 215 -5.83 10.90 -28.00
CA ARG A 215 -5.13 10.20 -29.09
C ARG A 215 -5.29 11.09 -30.32
N GLN A 216 -4.19 11.70 -30.72
CA GLN A 216 -4.07 12.55 -31.88
C GLN A 216 -4.14 11.63 -33.10
N ASN A 217 -5.32 11.12 -33.44
CA ASN A 217 -5.51 10.38 -34.69
C ASN A 217 -6.86 10.60 -35.40
N ASP A 218 -7.78 11.42 -34.86
CA ASP A 218 -9.09 11.69 -35.49
C ASP A 218 -9.18 13.06 -36.18
N ARG A 219 -8.11 13.50 -36.85
CA ARG A 219 -8.19 14.63 -37.78
C ARG A 219 -7.43 14.33 -39.09
N ILE A 220 -7.96 13.39 -39.86
CA ILE A 220 -7.85 13.46 -41.32
C ILE A 220 -9.28 13.45 -41.87
N PRO A 221 -9.83 14.60 -42.31
CA PRO A 221 -11.07 14.58 -43.06
C PRO A 221 -10.83 13.85 -44.40
N PRO A 222 -11.73 12.94 -44.83
CA PRO A 222 -11.70 12.46 -46.20
C PRO A 222 -12.22 13.58 -47.10
N ASN A 223 -11.30 14.31 -47.72
CA ASN A 223 -11.60 15.26 -48.78
C ASN A 223 -10.47 15.17 -49.82
N GLY A 224 -10.66 14.69 -51.03
CA GLY A 224 -11.88 14.27 -51.70
C GLY A 224 -11.58 13.39 -52.90
N MET A 225 -12.62 12.70 -53.37
CA MET A 225 -12.69 12.23 -54.75
C MET A 225 -12.97 13.43 -55.64
N ILE A 226 -12.02 13.81 -56.51
CA ILE A 226 -12.22 14.08 -57.94
C ILE A 226 -10.91 13.71 -58.63
#